data_AF-A0A2C5XK56-F1
#
_entry.id   AF-A0A2C5XK56-F1
#
_cell.length_a   1.000
_cell.length_b   1.000
_cell.length_c   1.000
_cell.angle_alpha   90.00
_cell.angle_beta   90.00
_cell.angle_gamma   90.00
#
_symmetry.space_group_name_H-M   'P 1'
#
loop_
_entity.id
_entity.type
_entity.pdbx_description
1 polymer ?
#
loop_
_entity_poly.entity_id
_entity_poly.type
_entity_poly.pdbx_seq_one_letter_code
_entity_poly.pdbx_strand_id
1 'polypeptide(L)'
;MTEQPAPSQPLVPWSLLLPNEPLSKRLKRAFTFAPEPFDVENRFVTSWIVAPFTLAAIRMTIGSYILSSILFIIAWSCTHPATTGGCVASRRSFSYFTVLAFWGQAFYFIVAAIHTFFHASCPGHLSLLSRFRRPFGALHSFFYSSVVVFPLLVSMIYWAMIFKGPWRGSTFDSWRNVSQHALNSVFALFEMTLTRTLLLPVVHLLWLFCIIVAYLGVAFLTNADQDFFVYAFLDKDQVGGAGLVTAYIACVAMALVVLFVVAQVIIRVRLWGVEDRKNVLGEAVTTSTQSSPEAELRAINPDNNKAPEKKQCFPPTPLAAY
;
A
#
# COMPACT_ATOMS: atom_id res chain seq x y z
N MET A 1 -41.60 27.46 -26.30
CA MET A 1 -40.29 26.91 -25.90
C MET A 1 -40.56 25.93 -24.77
N THR A 2 -40.61 24.64 -25.09
CA THR A 2 -40.82 23.54 -24.14
C THR A 2 -39.46 22.96 -23.78
N GLU A 3 -38.99 23.20 -22.56
CA GLU A 3 -37.80 22.53 -22.01
C GLU A 3 -38.05 21.03 -21.91
N GLN A 4 -37.19 20.25 -22.55
CA GLN A 4 -37.18 18.80 -22.48
C GLN A 4 -36.35 18.40 -21.25
N PRO A 5 -36.86 17.57 -20.33
CA PRO A 5 -36.11 17.19 -19.14
C PRO A 5 -34.92 16.30 -19.50
N ALA A 6 -33.78 16.54 -18.87
CA ALA A 6 -32.56 15.76 -19.07
C ALA A 6 -32.81 14.28 -18.76
N PRO A 7 -32.28 13.33 -19.56
CA PRO A 7 -32.47 11.91 -19.34
C PRO A 7 -31.79 11.48 -18.04
N SER A 8 -32.57 10.90 -17.12
CA SER A 8 -32.05 10.24 -15.93
C SER A 8 -31.20 9.03 -16.33
N GLN A 9 -29.90 9.11 -16.07
CA GLN A 9 -28.96 8.01 -16.32
C GLN A 9 -29.27 6.83 -15.38
N PRO A 10 -29.31 5.58 -15.88
CA PRO A 10 -29.53 4.41 -15.03
C PRO A 10 -28.31 4.17 -14.14
N LEU A 11 -28.56 3.89 -12.85
CA LEU A 11 -27.55 3.45 -11.90
C LEU A 11 -26.88 2.17 -12.44
N VAL A 12 -25.56 2.21 -12.64
CA VAL A 12 -24.78 1.01 -13.00
C VAL A 12 -24.96 -0.03 -11.88
N PRO A 13 -25.50 -1.22 -12.18
CA PRO A 13 -25.73 -2.22 -11.15
C PRO A 13 -24.42 -2.66 -10.49
N TRP A 14 -24.41 -2.73 -9.16
CA TRP A 14 -23.26 -3.15 -8.34
C TRP A 14 -22.64 -4.50 -8.78
N SER A 15 -23.39 -5.33 -9.49
CA SER A 15 -22.93 -6.61 -10.04
C SER A 15 -21.84 -6.48 -11.11
N LEU A 16 -21.75 -5.35 -11.83
CA LEU A 16 -20.71 -5.11 -12.84
C LEU A 16 -19.35 -4.69 -12.23
N LEU A 17 -19.33 -4.31 -10.95
CA LEU A 17 -18.10 -3.97 -10.22
C LEU A 17 -17.42 -5.20 -9.59
N LEU A 18 -18.06 -6.36 -9.67
CA LEU A 18 -17.45 -7.63 -9.31
C LEU A 18 -16.73 -8.20 -10.55
N PRO A 19 -15.48 -8.69 -10.42
CA PRO A 19 -14.81 -9.33 -11.54
C PRO A 19 -15.64 -10.54 -12.01
N ASN A 20 -16.04 -10.56 -13.29
CA ASN A 20 -16.76 -11.68 -13.93
C ASN A 20 -15.93 -12.98 -14.03
N GLU A 21 -14.70 -12.97 -13.53
CA GLU A 21 -13.77 -14.10 -13.61
C GLU A 21 -13.93 -15.04 -12.39
N PRO A 22 -14.09 -16.36 -12.62
CA PRO A 22 -14.28 -17.33 -11.54
C PRO A 22 -13.06 -17.39 -10.61
N LEU A 23 -13.30 -17.58 -9.31
CA LEU A 23 -12.26 -17.64 -8.26
C LEU A 23 -11.14 -18.64 -8.59
N SER A 24 -11.45 -19.76 -9.25
CA SER A 24 -10.49 -20.78 -9.66
C SER A 24 -9.47 -20.30 -10.69
N LYS A 25 -9.89 -19.50 -11.68
CA LYS A 25 -8.97 -18.86 -12.64
C LYS A 25 -8.10 -17.82 -11.95
N ARG A 26 -8.66 -17.05 -11.00
CA ARG A 26 -7.92 -16.06 -10.22
C ARG A 26 -6.82 -16.71 -9.37
N LEU A 27 -7.14 -17.82 -8.70
CA LEU A 27 -6.18 -18.59 -7.92
C LEU A 27 -5.09 -19.20 -8.81
N LYS A 28 -5.46 -19.87 -9.91
CA LYS A 28 -4.47 -20.38 -10.88
C LYS A 28 -3.53 -19.28 -11.38
N ARG A 29 -4.07 -18.11 -11.74
CA ARG A 29 -3.26 -16.97 -12.19
C ARG A 29 -2.33 -16.43 -11.11
N ALA A 30 -2.77 -16.40 -9.85
CA ALA A 30 -1.97 -15.98 -8.71
C ALA A 30 -0.78 -16.92 -8.42
N PHE A 31 -0.90 -18.20 -8.77
CA PHE A 31 0.16 -19.21 -8.57
C PHE A 31 0.93 -19.58 -9.85
N THR A 32 0.57 -19.03 -11.02
CA THR A 32 1.33 -19.24 -12.26
C THR A 32 2.47 -18.24 -12.43
N PHE A 33 3.69 -18.76 -12.56
CA PHE A 33 4.90 -18.02 -12.92
C PHE A 33 4.99 -17.72 -14.43
N ALA A 34 3.90 -17.29 -15.05
CA ALA A 34 3.89 -16.95 -16.47
C ALA A 34 4.87 -15.79 -16.76
N PRO A 35 5.50 -15.76 -17.95
CA PRO A 35 6.50 -14.75 -18.32
C PRO A 35 5.92 -13.36 -18.61
N GLU A 36 4.60 -13.17 -18.51
CA GLU A 36 3.99 -11.89 -18.86
C GLU A 36 4.41 -10.75 -17.93
N PRO A 37 4.56 -9.52 -18.45
CA PRO A 37 5.01 -8.37 -17.69
C PRO A 37 4.06 -8.03 -16.53
N PHE A 38 4.64 -7.62 -15.40
CA PHE A 38 3.89 -7.14 -14.24
C PHE A 38 3.59 -5.64 -14.38
N ASP A 39 2.46 -5.16 -13.86
CA ASP A 39 2.11 -3.72 -13.84
C ASP A 39 2.26 -2.97 -15.17
N VAL A 40 1.70 -3.52 -16.26
CA VAL A 40 1.76 -2.92 -17.61
C VAL A 40 1.14 -1.50 -17.65
N GLU A 41 0.16 -1.25 -16.80
CA GLU A 41 -0.54 0.05 -16.70
C GLU A 41 0.16 1.05 -15.75
N ASN A 42 1.35 0.73 -15.23
CA ASN A 42 2.14 1.60 -14.35
C ASN A 42 1.36 2.09 -13.11
N ARG A 43 0.49 1.25 -12.55
CA ARG A 43 -0.45 1.61 -11.49
C ARG A 43 0.22 1.82 -10.14
N PHE A 44 1.35 1.15 -9.88
CA PHE A 44 2.11 1.36 -8.63
C PHE A 44 2.90 2.68 -8.64
N VAL A 45 3.20 3.22 -9.83
CA VAL A 45 4.07 4.40 -10.01
C VAL A 45 3.31 5.65 -10.48
N THR A 46 1.99 5.58 -10.57
CA THR A 46 1.15 6.72 -10.97
C THR A 46 0.10 7.04 -9.92
N SER A 47 -0.33 8.30 -9.92
CA SER A 47 -1.45 8.79 -9.11
C SER A 47 -2.56 9.31 -10.03
N TRP A 48 -3.75 9.55 -9.48
CA TRP A 48 -4.84 10.14 -10.24
C TRP A 48 -4.93 11.66 -10.17
N ILE A 49 -4.15 12.29 -9.29
CA ILE A 49 -4.25 13.73 -8.97
C ILE A 49 -2.93 14.48 -9.14
N VAL A 50 -1.79 13.90 -8.76
CA VAL A 50 -0.46 14.51 -8.88
C VAL A 50 0.40 13.83 -9.96
N ALA A 51 1.29 14.60 -10.57
CA ALA A 51 2.25 14.10 -11.54
C ALA A 51 3.24 13.08 -10.91
N PRO A 52 3.80 12.13 -11.68
CA PRO A 52 4.74 11.14 -11.16
C PRO A 52 5.94 11.71 -10.41
N PHE A 53 6.53 12.83 -10.85
CA PHE A 53 7.62 13.47 -10.10
C PHE A 53 7.20 13.93 -8.70
N THR A 54 6.02 14.54 -8.58
CA THR A 54 5.47 14.97 -7.30
C THR A 54 5.16 13.77 -6.41
N LEU A 55 4.59 12.70 -6.97
CA LEU A 55 4.35 11.45 -6.23
C LEU A 55 5.66 10.84 -5.72
N ALA A 56 6.72 10.82 -6.54
CA ALA A 56 8.04 10.33 -6.16
C ALA A 56 8.62 11.16 -5.00
N ALA A 57 8.53 12.49 -5.10
CA ALA A 57 9.01 13.40 -4.05
C ALA A 57 8.26 13.18 -2.73
N ILE A 58 6.93 13.10 -2.75
CA ILE A 58 6.15 12.87 -1.53
C ILE A 58 6.50 11.52 -0.89
N ARG A 59 6.57 10.45 -1.69
CA ARG A 59 6.95 9.12 -1.20
C ARG A 59 8.36 9.13 -0.61
N MET A 60 9.31 9.82 -1.25
CA MET A 60 10.66 9.95 -0.71
C MET A 60 10.64 10.70 0.62
N THR A 61 9.91 11.82 0.72
CA THR A 61 9.77 12.57 1.98
C THR A 61 9.17 11.72 3.09
N ILE A 62 8.11 10.95 2.81
CA ILE A 62 7.51 10.03 3.80
C ILE A 62 8.53 8.97 4.22
N GLY A 63 9.16 8.28 3.26
CA GLY A 63 10.14 7.24 3.55
C GLY A 63 11.34 7.75 4.36
N SER A 64 11.88 8.91 3.99
CA SER A 64 12.97 9.56 4.71
C SER A 64 12.56 10.02 6.11
N TYR A 65 11.34 10.56 6.28
CA TYR A 65 10.81 10.93 7.59
C TYR A 65 10.68 9.72 8.53
N ILE A 66 10.13 8.61 8.02
CA ILE A 66 10.01 7.38 8.81
C ILE A 66 11.39 6.87 9.20
N LEU A 67 12.31 6.77 8.23
CA LEU A 67 13.66 6.28 8.47
C LEU A 67 14.42 7.16 9.48
N SER A 68 14.35 8.48 9.32
CA SER A 68 14.99 9.41 10.27
C SER A 68 14.36 9.32 11.66
N SER A 69 13.04 9.17 11.75
CA SER A 69 12.34 8.97 13.02
C SER A 69 12.80 7.70 13.73
N ILE A 70 12.95 6.58 13.00
CA ILE A 70 13.44 5.33 13.57
C ILE A 70 14.87 5.49 14.11
N LEU A 71 15.77 6.04 13.29
CA LEU A 71 17.17 6.24 13.69
C LEU A 71 17.28 7.21 14.87
N PHE A 72 16.47 8.27 14.88
CA PHE A 72 16.41 9.21 15.99
C PHE A 72 15.89 8.55 17.27
N ILE A 73 14.82 7.73 17.21
CA ILE A 73 14.31 7.00 18.39
C ILE A 73 15.38 6.07 18.96
N ILE A 74 16.11 5.34 18.10
CA ILE A 74 17.20 4.44 18.53
C ILE A 74 18.32 5.24 19.20
N ALA A 75 18.79 6.31 18.55
CA ALA A 75 19.88 7.14 19.05
C ALA A 75 19.50 7.85 20.36
N TRP A 76 18.30 8.45 20.40
CA TRP A 76 17.77 9.14 21.57
C TRP A 76 17.65 8.18 22.77
N SER A 77 17.13 6.98 22.54
CA SER A 77 16.97 6.00 23.62
C SER A 77 18.34 5.55 24.16
N CYS A 78 19.33 5.39 23.27
CA CYS A 78 20.70 5.07 23.66
C CYS A 78 21.38 6.18 24.48
N THR A 79 21.15 7.45 24.15
CA THR A 79 21.77 8.60 24.82
C THR A 79 21.02 9.08 26.06
N HIS A 80 19.77 8.65 26.26
CA HIS A 80 18.93 9.01 27.41
C HIS A 80 18.48 7.77 28.21
N PRO A 81 19.41 6.99 28.78
CA PRO A 81 19.07 5.73 29.43
C PRO A 81 18.15 5.88 30.63
N ALA A 82 18.27 6.98 31.38
CA ALA A 82 17.47 7.24 32.57
C ALA A 82 15.96 7.37 32.30
N THR A 83 15.58 7.82 31.09
CA THR A 83 14.16 8.05 30.74
C THR A 83 13.59 7.01 29.78
N THR A 84 14.44 6.31 29.03
CA THR A 84 14.01 5.42 27.94
C THR A 84 14.43 3.96 28.09
N GLY A 85 15.28 3.64 29.08
CA GLY A 85 15.84 2.29 29.25
C GLY A 85 17.09 1.99 28.40
N GLY A 86 17.65 3.01 27.74
CA GLY A 86 18.98 2.91 27.13
C GLY A 86 19.01 2.09 25.83
N CYS A 87 20.21 1.72 25.39
CA CYS A 87 20.38 0.87 24.21
C CYS A 87 19.78 -0.54 24.37
N VAL A 88 19.52 -0.99 25.60
CA VAL A 88 18.80 -2.26 25.84
C VAL A 88 17.36 -2.13 25.34
N ALA A 89 16.67 -1.04 25.67
CA ALA A 89 15.32 -0.76 25.16
C ALA A 89 15.30 -0.63 23.63
N SER A 90 16.31 0.01 23.02
CA SER A 90 16.45 0.09 21.57
C SER A 90 16.56 -1.30 20.92
N ARG A 91 17.34 -2.22 21.49
CA ARG A 91 17.45 -3.60 20.99
C ARG A 91 16.12 -4.36 21.13
N ARG A 92 15.48 -4.24 22.29
CA ARG A 92 14.15 -4.81 22.56
C ARG A 92 13.07 -4.28 21.61
N SER A 93 13.22 -3.04 21.11
CA SER A 93 12.27 -2.42 20.19
C SER A 93 12.01 -3.25 18.92
N PHE A 94 13.00 -4.02 18.45
CA PHE A 94 12.84 -4.91 17.28
C PHE A 94 11.88 -6.10 17.52
N SER A 95 11.50 -6.37 18.78
CA SER A 95 10.48 -7.36 19.11
C SER A 95 9.05 -6.83 18.97
N TYR A 96 8.86 -5.52 18.80
CA TYR A 96 7.54 -4.89 18.67
C TYR A 96 7.10 -4.85 17.22
N PHE A 97 5.89 -5.36 16.94
CA PHE A 97 5.33 -5.36 15.59
C PHE A 97 5.23 -3.95 15.00
N THR A 98 4.90 -2.95 15.82
CA THR A 98 4.89 -1.53 15.42
C THR A 98 6.20 -1.10 14.79
N VAL A 99 7.34 -1.47 15.40
CA VAL A 99 8.66 -1.05 14.93
C VAL A 99 8.99 -1.75 13.61
N LEU A 100 8.69 -3.05 13.52
CA LEU A 100 8.87 -3.83 12.27
C LEU A 100 7.99 -3.29 11.13
N ALA A 101 6.73 -2.96 11.41
CA ALA A 101 5.81 -2.37 10.44
C ALA A 101 6.30 -1.00 9.97
N PHE A 102 6.83 -0.17 10.88
CA PHE A 102 7.36 1.15 10.54
C PHE A 102 8.63 1.06 9.67
N TRP A 103 9.54 0.11 9.96
CA TRP A 103 10.67 -0.21 9.07
C TRP A 103 10.20 -0.66 7.68
N GLY A 104 9.24 -1.59 7.62
CA GLY A 104 8.67 -2.07 6.37
C GLY A 104 8.07 -0.92 5.56
N GLN A 105 7.38 0.00 6.22
CA GLN A 105 6.81 1.17 5.59
C GLN A 105 7.87 2.15 5.07
N ALA A 106 8.94 2.41 5.82
CA ALA A 106 10.07 3.23 5.36
C ALA A 106 10.65 2.68 4.04
N PHE A 107 10.99 1.39 4.03
CA PHE A 107 11.59 0.76 2.86
C PHE A 107 10.63 0.73 1.68
N TYR A 108 9.34 0.46 1.92
CA TYR A 108 8.34 0.52 0.86
C TYR A 108 8.30 1.92 0.21
N PHE A 109 8.19 2.98 1.01
CA PHE A 109 8.06 4.34 0.47
C PHE A 109 9.32 4.78 -0.29
N ILE A 110 10.51 4.42 0.18
CA ILE A 110 11.77 4.70 -0.52
C ILE A 110 11.82 3.94 -1.86
N VAL A 111 11.52 2.65 -1.85
CA VAL A 111 11.52 1.81 -3.07
C VAL A 111 10.45 2.29 -4.06
N ALA A 112 9.24 2.59 -3.57
CA ALA A 112 8.16 3.14 -4.40
C ALA A 112 8.55 4.50 -4.98
N ALA A 113 9.20 5.38 -4.21
CA ALA A 113 9.71 6.66 -4.71
C ALA A 113 10.72 6.47 -5.84
N ILE A 114 11.67 5.55 -5.69
CA ILE A 114 12.65 5.21 -6.72
C ILE A 114 11.95 4.73 -7.99
N HIS A 115 11.05 3.73 -7.90
CA HIS A 115 10.30 3.24 -9.06
C HIS A 115 9.51 4.35 -9.76
N THR A 116 8.92 5.26 -8.97
CA THR A 116 8.16 6.41 -9.48
C THR A 116 9.05 7.43 -10.18
N PHE A 117 10.22 7.72 -9.60
CA PHE A 117 11.18 8.65 -10.18
C PHE A 117 11.71 8.15 -11.52
N PHE A 118 12.07 6.88 -11.63
CA PHE A 118 12.48 6.28 -12.90
C PHE A 118 11.36 6.32 -13.93
N HIS A 119 10.12 5.99 -13.55
CA HIS A 119 8.96 6.12 -14.43
C HIS A 119 8.74 7.57 -14.92
N ALA A 120 8.96 8.56 -14.04
CA ALA A 120 8.82 9.97 -14.37
C ALA A 120 9.95 10.50 -15.28
N SER A 121 11.16 9.97 -15.11
CA SER A 121 12.37 10.48 -15.76
C SER A 121 12.72 9.77 -17.06
N CYS A 122 12.22 8.55 -17.28
CA CYS A 122 12.52 7.78 -18.48
C CYS A 122 11.63 8.15 -19.67
N PRO A 123 12.19 8.35 -20.89
CA PRO A 123 11.42 8.48 -22.12
C PRO A 123 10.51 7.27 -22.31
N GLY A 124 9.23 7.53 -22.58
CA GLY A 124 8.23 6.47 -22.74
C GLY A 124 7.62 5.95 -21.43
N HIS A 125 7.92 6.56 -20.28
CA HIS A 125 7.26 6.27 -19.01
C HIS A 125 7.29 4.79 -18.61
N LEU A 126 8.44 4.15 -18.81
CA LEU A 126 8.64 2.74 -18.46
C LEU A 126 8.89 2.61 -16.95
N SER A 127 8.06 1.82 -16.27
CA SER A 127 8.29 1.46 -14.87
C SER A 127 9.38 0.39 -14.77
N LEU A 128 10.32 0.55 -13.83
CA LEU A 128 11.25 -0.53 -13.47
C LEU A 128 10.52 -1.81 -13.06
N LEU A 129 9.33 -1.66 -12.47
CA LEU A 129 8.48 -2.75 -12.00
C LEU A 129 7.94 -3.59 -13.15
N SER A 130 7.77 -3.01 -14.34
CA SER A 130 7.29 -3.73 -15.52
C SER A 130 8.32 -4.67 -16.14
N ARG A 131 9.60 -4.54 -15.73
CA ARG A 131 10.70 -5.41 -16.15
C ARG A 131 10.87 -6.62 -15.22
N PHE A 132 10.27 -6.59 -14.03
CA PHE A 132 10.40 -7.67 -13.09
C PHE A 132 9.61 -8.89 -13.54
N ARG A 133 10.23 -10.06 -13.36
CA ARG A 133 9.51 -11.34 -13.49
C ARG A 133 8.39 -11.37 -12.44
N ARG A 134 7.30 -12.09 -12.76
CA ARG A 134 6.12 -12.20 -11.88
C ARG A 134 6.38 -12.48 -10.39
N PRO A 135 7.35 -13.32 -9.94
CA PRO A 135 7.54 -13.51 -8.50
C PRO A 135 7.92 -12.21 -7.78
N PHE A 136 8.80 -11.39 -8.36
CA PHE A 136 9.19 -10.11 -7.76
C PHE A 136 8.07 -9.07 -7.82
N GLY A 137 7.29 -9.05 -8.90
CA GLY A 137 6.08 -8.23 -8.99
C GLY A 137 5.02 -8.63 -7.97
N ALA A 138 4.79 -9.93 -7.79
CA ALA A 138 3.88 -10.47 -6.79
C ALA A 138 4.34 -10.13 -5.37
N LEU A 139 5.64 -10.25 -5.07
CA LEU A 139 6.21 -9.82 -3.80
C LEU A 139 6.05 -8.31 -3.58
N HIS A 140 6.23 -7.47 -4.62
CA HIS A 140 5.98 -6.04 -4.50
C HIS A 140 4.49 -5.73 -4.23
N SER A 141 3.58 -6.43 -4.90
CA SER A 141 2.14 -6.33 -4.68
C SER A 141 1.73 -6.77 -3.27
N PHE A 142 2.34 -7.84 -2.78
CA PHE A 142 2.14 -8.31 -1.40
C PHE A 142 2.73 -7.32 -0.39
N PHE A 143 3.92 -6.78 -0.66
CA PHE A 143 4.55 -5.78 0.17
C PHE A 143 3.67 -4.52 0.28
N TYR A 144 3.11 -4.06 -0.84
CA TYR A 144 2.08 -3.01 -0.85
C TYR A 144 0.91 -3.33 0.10
N SER A 145 0.38 -4.56 0.04
CA SER A 145 -0.73 -4.95 0.90
C SER A 145 -0.36 -4.93 2.39
N SER A 146 0.86 -5.34 2.73
CA SER A 146 1.34 -5.29 4.10
C SER A 146 1.46 -3.86 4.63
N VAL A 147 1.95 -2.91 3.83
CA VAL A 147 2.14 -1.52 4.27
C VAL A 147 0.86 -0.68 4.27
N VAL A 148 -0.23 -1.14 3.65
CA VAL A 148 -1.52 -0.45 3.77
C VAL A 148 -2.43 -1.08 4.83
N VAL A 149 -2.22 -2.35 5.21
CA VAL A 149 -3.05 -3.05 6.19
C VAL A 149 -2.42 -3.07 7.59
N PHE A 150 -1.14 -3.42 7.72
CA PHE A 150 -0.51 -3.53 9.05
C PHE A 150 -0.42 -2.19 9.80
N PRO A 151 -0.15 -1.05 9.16
CA PRO A 151 -0.16 0.22 9.88
C PRO A 151 -1.53 0.56 10.48
N LEU A 152 -2.63 0.26 9.78
CA LEU A 152 -3.97 0.41 10.33
C LEU A 152 -4.19 -0.49 11.55
N LEU A 153 -3.70 -1.74 11.49
CA LEU A 153 -3.79 -2.68 12.60
C LEU A 153 -3.00 -2.19 13.81
N VAL A 154 -1.78 -1.72 13.58
CA VAL A 154 -0.90 -1.15 14.61
C VAL A 154 -1.55 0.06 15.29
N SER A 155 -2.11 0.98 14.51
CA SER A 155 -2.78 2.16 15.06
C SER A 155 -4.00 1.76 15.88
N MET A 156 -4.86 0.90 15.32
CA MET A 156 -6.07 0.45 16.01
C MET A 156 -5.72 -0.23 17.34
N ILE A 157 -4.81 -1.21 17.34
CA ILE A 157 -4.39 -1.91 18.56
C ILE A 157 -3.79 -0.95 19.58
N TYR A 158 -2.93 -0.04 19.13
CA TYR A 158 -2.29 0.92 20.03
C TYR A 158 -3.34 1.82 20.71
N TRP A 159 -4.19 2.48 19.94
CA TRP A 159 -5.14 3.45 20.47
C TRP A 159 -6.31 2.81 21.20
N ALA A 160 -6.76 1.62 20.78
CA ALA A 160 -7.91 0.94 21.39
C ALA A 160 -7.53 0.06 22.60
N MET A 161 -6.32 -0.51 22.63
CA MET A 161 -5.94 -1.50 23.67
C MET A 161 -4.72 -1.12 24.50
N ILE A 162 -3.69 -0.51 23.90
CA ILE A 162 -2.39 -0.33 24.57
C ILE A 162 -2.31 1.04 25.26
N PHE A 163 -2.83 2.08 24.63
CA PHE A 163 -2.75 3.45 25.12
C PHE A 163 -3.55 3.60 26.43
N LYS A 164 -2.85 3.97 27.50
CA LYS A 164 -3.46 4.32 28.79
C LYS A 164 -3.26 5.82 28.99
N GLY A 165 -4.34 6.60 28.90
CA GLY A 165 -4.29 8.05 29.08
C GLY A 165 -4.00 8.46 30.53
N PRO A 166 -3.77 9.77 30.82
CA PRO A 166 -3.50 10.87 29.87
C PRO A 166 -2.07 10.82 29.33
N TRP A 167 -1.73 11.70 28.38
CA TRP A 167 -0.37 11.91 27.87
C TRP A 167 0.57 12.37 29.00
N ARG A 168 1.04 11.43 29.82
CA ARG A 168 2.00 11.66 30.90
C ARG A 168 3.45 11.46 30.44
N GLY A 169 3.65 11.25 29.14
CA GLY A 169 4.97 11.06 28.53
C GLY A 169 5.68 12.39 28.30
N SER A 170 7.01 12.32 28.16
CA SER A 170 7.81 13.45 27.72
C SER A 170 7.38 13.93 26.32
N THR A 171 7.82 15.13 25.89
CA THR A 171 7.64 15.58 24.50
C THR A 171 8.15 14.54 23.50
N PHE A 172 9.24 13.85 23.84
CA PHE A 172 9.79 12.75 23.04
C PHE A 172 8.82 11.56 22.94
N ASP A 173 8.25 11.09 24.06
CA ASP A 173 7.30 9.97 24.03
C ASP A 173 6.04 10.32 23.24
N SER A 174 5.59 11.57 23.38
CA SER A 174 4.42 12.06 22.65
C SER A 174 4.67 12.05 21.14
N TRP A 175 5.78 12.65 20.71
CA TRP A 175 6.22 12.65 19.32
C TRP A 175 6.44 11.23 18.77
N ARG A 176 7.11 10.37 19.54
CA ARG A 176 7.35 8.96 19.16
C ARG A 176 6.04 8.23 18.94
N ASN A 177 5.09 8.38 19.85
CA ASN A 177 3.81 7.69 19.76
C ASN A 177 2.99 8.18 18.56
N VAL A 178 2.94 9.49 18.32
CA VAL A 178 2.31 10.05 17.11
C VAL A 178 2.99 9.52 15.84
N SER A 179 4.32 9.53 15.80
CA SER A 179 5.09 9.08 14.64
C SER A 179 4.84 7.60 14.32
N GLN A 180 4.93 6.72 15.32
CA GLN A 180 4.86 5.27 15.12
C GLN A 180 3.43 4.72 15.07
N HIS A 181 2.46 5.37 15.73
CA HIS A 181 1.10 4.82 15.91
C HIS A 181 -0.01 5.66 15.27
N ALA A 182 0.23 6.91 14.87
CA ALA A 182 -0.76 7.70 14.14
C ALA A 182 -0.34 7.92 12.67
N LEU A 183 0.87 8.42 12.44
CA LEU A 183 1.33 8.76 11.09
C LEU A 183 1.50 7.53 10.20
N ASN A 184 1.82 6.36 10.77
CA ASN A 184 1.86 5.10 10.03
C ASN A 184 0.53 4.84 9.27
N SER A 185 -0.63 5.05 9.89
CA SER A 185 -1.94 4.93 9.26
C SER A 185 -2.23 6.07 8.28
N VAL A 186 -1.81 7.31 8.58
CA VAL A 186 -1.95 8.45 7.65
C VAL A 186 -1.23 8.17 6.34
N PHE A 187 0.00 7.66 6.41
CA PHE A 187 0.78 7.29 5.24
C PHE A 187 0.20 6.08 4.50
N ALA A 188 -0.35 5.08 5.20
CA ALA A 188 -1.09 3.98 4.57
C ALA A 188 -2.33 4.48 3.80
N LEU A 189 -3.08 5.41 4.40
CA LEU A 189 -4.23 6.07 3.77
C LEU A 189 -3.82 6.92 2.57
N PHE A 190 -2.73 7.69 2.68
CA PHE A 190 -2.14 8.41 1.55
C PHE A 190 -1.92 7.47 0.37
N GLU A 191 -1.27 6.33 0.62
CA GLU A 191 -0.90 5.40 -0.44
C GLU A 191 -2.12 4.68 -1.04
N MET A 192 -3.13 4.34 -0.24
CA MET A 192 -4.39 3.77 -0.76
C MET A 192 -5.22 4.79 -1.56
N THR A 193 -5.22 6.05 -1.15
CA THR A 193 -6.11 7.08 -1.73
C THR A 193 -5.51 7.78 -2.94
N LEU A 194 -4.20 7.99 -3.01
CA LEU A 194 -3.56 8.74 -4.10
C LEU A 194 -3.03 7.85 -5.21
N THR A 195 -2.41 6.73 -4.87
CA THR A 195 -1.81 5.81 -5.85
C THR A 195 -2.88 5.07 -6.65
N ARG A 196 -2.62 4.79 -7.92
CA ARG A 196 -3.54 4.06 -8.83
C ARG A 196 -3.57 2.53 -8.66
N THR A 197 -3.08 2.01 -7.55
CA THR A 197 -3.00 0.58 -7.22
C THR A 197 -4.36 -0.12 -7.31
N LEU A 198 -4.43 -1.35 -7.82
CA LEU A 198 -5.68 -2.12 -7.85
C LEU A 198 -6.07 -2.66 -6.47
N LEU A 199 -7.26 -3.26 -6.40
CA LEU A 199 -7.73 -4.00 -5.22
C LEU A 199 -6.69 -5.05 -4.79
N LEU A 200 -6.58 -5.25 -3.48
CA LEU A 200 -5.63 -6.20 -2.91
C LEU A 200 -6.05 -7.62 -3.32
N PRO A 201 -5.15 -8.44 -3.89
CA PRO A 201 -5.43 -9.85 -4.09
C PRO A 201 -5.85 -10.53 -2.78
N VAL A 202 -6.98 -11.25 -2.77
CA VAL A 202 -7.50 -11.90 -1.55
C VAL A 202 -6.50 -12.91 -0.97
N VAL A 203 -5.68 -13.54 -1.81
CA VAL A 203 -4.59 -14.42 -1.38
C VAL A 203 -3.57 -13.70 -0.48
N HIS A 204 -3.43 -12.38 -0.58
CA HIS A 204 -2.55 -11.63 0.32
C HIS A 204 -3.03 -11.71 1.77
N LEU A 205 -4.32 -11.84 2.04
CA LEU A 205 -4.82 -12.00 3.41
C LEU A 205 -4.22 -13.24 4.08
N LEU A 206 -4.11 -14.36 3.36
CA LEU A 206 -3.43 -15.57 3.85
C LEU A 206 -1.98 -15.27 4.22
N TRP A 207 -1.24 -14.58 3.37
CA TRP A 207 0.16 -14.26 3.63
C TRP A 207 0.34 -13.22 4.75
N LEU A 208 -0.59 -12.26 4.89
CA LEU A 208 -0.62 -11.35 6.03
C LEU A 208 -0.85 -12.10 7.34
N PHE A 209 -1.73 -13.11 7.34
CA PHE A 209 -1.88 -14.03 8.48
C PHE A 209 -0.57 -14.76 8.80
N CYS A 210 0.11 -15.31 7.79
CA CYS A 210 1.41 -15.96 7.99
C CYS A 210 2.42 -15.02 8.67
N ILE A 211 2.47 -13.74 8.29
CA ILE A 211 3.33 -12.74 8.94
C ILE A 211 2.93 -12.53 10.40
N ILE A 212 1.64 -12.38 10.72
CA ILE A 212 1.18 -12.19 12.11
C ILE A 212 1.48 -13.42 12.96
N VAL A 213 1.31 -14.62 12.43
CA VAL A 213 1.66 -15.87 13.13
C VAL A 213 3.17 -15.98 13.34
N ALA A 214 3.98 -15.69 12.32
CA ALA A 214 5.42 -15.65 12.46
C ALA A 214 5.87 -14.62 13.51
N TYR A 215 5.24 -13.45 13.51
CA TYR A 215 5.46 -12.42 14.52
C TYR A 215 5.10 -12.88 15.94
N LEU A 216 3.99 -13.60 16.10
CA LEU A 216 3.64 -14.19 17.40
C LEU A 216 4.74 -15.14 17.88
N GLY A 217 5.32 -15.92 16.97
CA GLY A 217 6.52 -16.73 17.25
C GLY A 217 7.69 -15.89 17.76
N VAL A 218 7.98 -14.75 17.12
CA VAL A 218 9.00 -13.80 17.60
C VAL A 218 8.67 -13.28 19.00
N ALA A 219 7.41 -12.91 19.29
CA ALA A 219 7.02 -12.40 20.60
C ALA A 219 7.22 -13.43 21.72
N PHE A 220 6.88 -14.71 21.49
CA PHE A 220 7.15 -15.78 22.45
C PHE A 220 8.64 -16.14 22.56
N LEU A 221 9.39 -16.08 21.45
CA LEU A 221 10.83 -16.26 21.47
C LEU A 221 11.51 -15.16 22.29
N THR A 222 11.09 -13.89 22.14
CA THR A 222 11.55 -12.78 22.97
C THR A 222 11.28 -13.02 24.45
N ASN A 223 10.13 -13.57 24.80
CA ASN A 223 9.85 -13.92 26.20
C ASN A 223 10.78 -15.02 26.71
N ALA A 224 11.03 -16.06 25.90
CA ALA A 224 11.93 -17.15 26.27
C ALA A 224 13.40 -16.71 26.39
N ASP A 225 13.84 -15.73 25.59
CA ASP A 225 15.22 -15.24 25.55
C ASP A 225 15.48 -14.09 26.55
N GLN A 226 14.49 -13.20 26.74
CA GLN A 226 14.68 -11.91 27.43
C GLN A 226 13.77 -11.70 28.64
N ASP A 227 12.99 -12.72 28.99
CA ASP A 227 12.13 -12.78 30.18
C ASP A 227 11.12 -11.63 30.26
N PHE A 228 10.55 -11.25 29.12
CA PHE A 228 9.42 -10.31 29.07
C PHE A 228 8.51 -10.54 27.86
N PHE A 229 7.22 -10.31 28.07
CA PHE A 229 6.25 -10.23 26.97
C PHE A 229 6.23 -8.83 26.34
N VAL A 230 6.34 -8.79 25.01
CA VAL A 230 6.22 -7.56 24.21
C VAL A 230 4.86 -6.87 24.43
N TYR A 231 3.82 -7.66 24.68
CA TYR A 231 2.49 -7.17 25.01
C TYR A 231 1.95 -7.89 26.23
N ALA A 232 1.46 -7.12 27.21
CA ALA A 232 0.87 -7.66 28.44
C ALA A 232 -0.28 -8.64 28.18
N PHE A 233 -1.03 -8.48 27.08
CA PHE A 233 -2.14 -9.37 26.74
C PHE A 233 -1.71 -10.78 26.27
N LEU A 234 -0.40 -10.99 26.03
CA LEU A 234 0.16 -12.32 25.73
C LEU A 234 0.57 -13.08 26.99
N ASP A 235 0.68 -12.37 28.12
CA ASP A 235 1.05 -12.96 29.39
C ASP A 235 -0.18 -13.54 30.08
N LYS A 236 -0.27 -14.88 30.10
CA LYS A 236 -1.38 -15.61 30.73
C LYS A 236 -1.56 -15.25 32.21
N ASP A 237 -0.49 -14.93 32.91
CA ASP A 237 -0.52 -14.65 34.34
C ASP A 237 -1.00 -13.22 34.61
N GLN A 238 -0.86 -12.31 33.64
CA GLN A 238 -1.44 -10.96 33.70
C GLN A 238 -2.91 -10.90 33.27
N VAL A 239 -3.32 -11.69 32.26
CA VAL A 239 -4.69 -11.64 31.76
C VAL A 239 -5.65 -12.63 32.43
N GLY A 240 -5.16 -13.55 33.27
CA GLY A 240 -6.03 -14.49 34.01
C GLY A 240 -6.25 -15.83 33.30
N GLY A 241 -5.31 -16.26 32.46
CA GLY A 241 -5.25 -17.62 31.91
C GLY A 241 -5.04 -17.69 30.40
N ALA A 242 -4.65 -18.88 29.93
CA ALA A 242 -4.35 -19.13 28.52
C ALA A 242 -5.55 -18.90 27.58
N GLY A 243 -6.77 -19.15 28.05
CA GLY A 243 -7.98 -18.93 27.26
C GLY A 243 -8.18 -17.46 26.85
N LEU A 244 -7.82 -16.51 27.73
CA LEU A 244 -7.91 -15.08 27.42
C LEU A 244 -6.80 -14.65 26.46
N VAL A 245 -5.60 -15.20 26.56
CA VAL A 245 -4.53 -14.98 25.57
C VAL A 245 -4.99 -15.44 24.18
N THR A 246 -5.59 -16.64 24.09
CA THR A 246 -6.16 -17.14 22.83
C THR A 246 -7.25 -16.21 22.29
N ALA A 247 -8.12 -15.67 23.15
CA ALA A 247 -9.14 -14.71 22.75
C ALA A 247 -8.54 -13.40 22.20
N TYR A 248 -7.48 -12.87 22.81
CA TYR A 248 -6.76 -11.70 22.29
C TYR A 248 -6.14 -11.97 20.92
N ILE A 249 -5.48 -13.12 20.74
CA ILE A 249 -4.90 -13.51 19.45
C ILE A 249 -6.00 -13.63 18.38
N ALA A 250 -7.13 -14.26 18.71
CA ALA A 250 -8.28 -14.37 17.80
C ALA A 250 -8.87 -12.99 17.45
N CYS A 251 -8.94 -12.08 18.42
CA CYS A 251 -9.40 -10.71 18.20
C CYS A 251 -8.47 -9.95 17.22
N VAL A 252 -7.16 -10.05 17.37
CA VAL A 252 -6.17 -9.45 16.45
C VAL A 252 -6.28 -10.06 15.05
N ALA A 253 -6.46 -11.38 14.96
CA ALA A 253 -6.70 -12.08 13.71
C ALA A 253 -7.97 -11.56 12.99
N MET A 254 -9.07 -11.38 13.73
CA MET A 254 -10.31 -10.83 13.19
C MET A 254 -10.15 -9.35 12.78
N ALA A 255 -9.45 -8.55 13.58
CA ALA A 255 -9.13 -7.17 13.24
C ALA A 255 -8.35 -7.06 11.93
N LEU A 256 -7.39 -7.96 11.68
CA LEU A 256 -6.67 -8.02 10.40
C LEU A 256 -7.63 -8.22 9.22
N VAL A 257 -8.60 -9.14 9.34
CA VAL A 257 -9.61 -9.38 8.29
C VAL A 257 -10.46 -8.15 8.05
N VAL A 258 -10.97 -7.53 9.11
CA VAL A 258 -11.78 -6.31 9.02
C VAL A 258 -11.00 -5.19 8.34
N LEU A 259 -9.76 -4.95 8.76
CA LEU A 259 -8.93 -3.89 8.18
C LEU A 259 -8.51 -4.18 6.74
N PHE A 260 -8.30 -5.44 6.37
CA PHE A 260 -8.12 -5.83 4.98
C PHE A 260 -9.35 -5.47 4.14
N VAL A 261 -10.57 -5.75 4.65
CA VAL A 261 -11.82 -5.35 3.98
C VAL A 261 -11.95 -3.83 3.91
N VAL A 262 -11.61 -3.10 4.97
CA VAL A 262 -11.61 -1.62 4.96
C VAL A 262 -10.67 -1.08 3.89
N ALA A 263 -9.44 -1.61 3.78
CA ALA A 263 -8.50 -1.22 2.74
C ALA A 263 -9.06 -1.48 1.33
N GLN A 264 -9.71 -2.63 1.11
CA GLN A 264 -10.39 -2.95 -0.15
C GLN A 264 -11.50 -1.95 -0.48
N VAL A 265 -12.30 -1.56 0.52
CA VAL A 265 -13.38 -0.58 0.34
C VAL A 265 -12.81 0.79 -0.03
N ILE A 266 -11.78 1.27 0.67
CA ILE A 266 -11.12 2.55 0.37
C ILE A 266 -10.61 2.58 -1.07
N ILE A 267 -9.86 1.54 -1.47
CA ILE A 267 -9.32 1.42 -2.83
C ILE A 267 -10.46 1.35 -3.87
N ARG A 268 -11.52 0.59 -3.58
CA ARG A 268 -12.68 0.48 -4.47
C ARG A 268 -13.41 1.80 -4.64
N VAL A 269 -13.65 2.55 -3.56
CA VAL A 269 -14.29 3.87 -3.61
C VAL A 269 -13.45 4.84 -4.45
N ARG A 270 -12.12 4.81 -4.30
CA ARG A 270 -11.21 5.61 -5.13
C ARG A 270 -11.28 5.22 -6.61
N LEU A 271 -11.24 3.91 -6.93
CA LEU A 271 -11.37 3.43 -8.32
C LEU A 271 -12.68 3.88 -8.96
N TRP A 272 -13.80 3.69 -8.26
CA TRP A 272 -15.12 4.13 -8.71
C TRP A 272 -15.17 5.66 -8.91
N GLY A 273 -14.63 6.43 -7.97
CA GLY A 273 -14.63 7.89 -8.05
C GLY A 273 -13.81 8.47 -9.21
N VAL A 274 -12.74 7.78 -9.63
CA VAL A 274 -11.74 8.29 -10.58
C VAL A 274 -11.86 7.66 -11.97
N GLU A 275 -12.00 6.34 -12.05
CA GLU A 275 -11.89 5.60 -13.32
C GLU A 275 -13.23 5.51 -14.06
N ASP A 276 -14.33 5.23 -13.35
CA ASP A 276 -15.66 5.15 -14.00
C ASP A 276 -16.09 6.52 -14.55
N ARG A 277 -15.80 7.62 -13.85
CA ARG A 277 -16.09 8.97 -14.37
C ARG A 277 -15.30 9.30 -15.63
N LYS A 278 -14.04 8.87 -15.72
CA LYS A 278 -13.18 9.14 -16.89
C LYS A 278 -13.63 8.34 -18.11
N ASN A 279 -14.09 7.11 -17.92
CA ASN A 279 -14.67 6.31 -19.00
C ASN A 279 -15.97 6.95 -19.53
N VAL A 280 -16.86 7.41 -18.63
CA VAL A 280 -18.11 8.09 -19.01
C VAL A 280 -17.85 9.43 -19.73
N LEU A 281 -16.90 10.23 -19.24
CA LEU A 281 -16.51 11.48 -19.89
C LEU A 281 -15.83 11.24 -21.25
N GLY A 282 -14.99 10.21 -21.35
CA GLY A 282 -14.32 9.83 -22.59
C GLY A 282 -15.30 9.38 -23.67
N GLU A 283 -16.28 8.55 -23.29
CA GLU A 283 -17.34 8.10 -24.20
C GLU A 283 -18.17 9.30 -24.71
N ALA A 284 -18.61 10.19 -23.81
CA ALA A 284 -19.36 11.39 -24.19
C ALA A 284 -18.58 12.33 -25.14
N VAL A 285 -17.27 12.55 -24.91
CA VAL A 285 -16.42 13.36 -25.78
C VAL A 285 -16.22 12.70 -27.14
N THR A 286 -16.02 11.38 -27.17
CA THR A 286 -15.84 10.62 -28.42
C THR A 286 -17.10 10.65 -29.28
N THR A 287 -18.28 10.50 -28.66
CA THR A 287 -19.57 10.65 -29.33
C THR A 287 -19.76 12.06 -29.90
N SER A 288 -19.32 13.12 -29.19
CA SER A 288 -19.41 14.49 -29.71
C SER A 288 -18.44 14.76 -30.87
N THR A 289 -17.25 14.12 -30.85
CA THR A 289 -16.21 14.34 -31.86
C THR A 289 -16.55 13.61 -33.17
N GLN A 290 -17.20 12.45 -33.11
CA GLN A 290 -17.73 11.77 -34.29
C GLN A 290 -18.87 12.52 -34.99
N SER A 291 -19.55 13.43 -34.29
CA SER A 291 -20.62 14.28 -34.87
C SER A 291 -20.15 15.64 -35.40
N SER A 292 -18.84 15.95 -35.35
CA SER A 292 -18.31 17.26 -35.77
C SER A 292 -17.84 17.24 -37.23
N PRO A 293 -18.14 18.28 -38.04
CA PRO A 293 -17.64 18.44 -39.42
C PRO A 293 -16.10 18.38 -39.57
N GLU A 294 -15.35 18.61 -38.49
CA GLU A 294 -13.87 18.51 -38.48
C GLU A 294 -13.36 17.06 -38.61
N ALA A 295 -14.17 16.06 -38.24
CA ALA A 295 -13.80 14.65 -38.35
C ALA A 295 -13.74 14.17 -39.81
N GLU A 296 -14.57 14.73 -40.70
CA GLU A 296 -14.52 14.45 -42.14
C GLU A 296 -13.28 15.07 -42.82
N LEU A 297 -12.81 16.24 -42.34
CA LEU A 297 -11.64 16.90 -42.91
C LEU A 297 -10.31 16.16 -42.62
N ARG A 298 -10.23 15.41 -41.52
CA ARG A 298 -9.02 14.65 -41.13
C ARG A 298 -8.84 13.33 -41.87
N ALA A 299 -9.87 12.83 -42.54
CA ALA A 299 -9.76 11.63 -43.37
C ALA A 299 -8.99 11.86 -44.70
N ILE A 300 -8.64 13.12 -45.02
CA ILE A 300 -8.15 13.53 -46.33
C ILE A 300 -6.61 13.60 -46.44
N ASN A 301 -5.83 13.53 -45.34
CA ASN A 301 -4.37 13.67 -45.44
C ASN A 301 -3.56 12.78 -44.46
N PRO A 302 -3.18 11.56 -44.88
CA PRO A 302 -2.48 10.58 -44.04
C PRO A 302 -0.94 10.71 -43.96
N ASP A 303 -0.30 11.61 -44.72
CA ASP A 303 1.14 11.49 -45.04
C ASP A 303 2.14 12.13 -44.06
N ASN A 304 1.72 12.65 -42.91
CA ASN A 304 2.63 13.43 -42.03
C ASN A 304 3.21 12.71 -40.79
N ASN A 305 3.14 11.37 -40.71
CA ASN A 305 3.60 10.62 -39.55
C ASN A 305 5.02 10.03 -39.70
N LYS A 306 6.05 10.87 -39.59
CA LYS A 306 7.38 10.37 -39.17
C LYS A 306 7.50 10.46 -37.65
N ALA A 307 7.40 9.31 -36.99
CA ALA A 307 7.60 9.19 -35.56
C ALA A 307 9.07 9.48 -35.20
N PRO A 308 9.35 10.34 -34.21
CA PRO A 308 10.71 10.59 -33.77
C PRO A 308 11.31 9.33 -33.11
N GLU A 309 12.58 9.09 -33.43
CA GLU A 309 13.40 8.00 -32.91
C GLU A 309 13.46 8.05 -31.37
N LYS A 310 12.86 7.06 -30.70
CA LYS A 310 12.79 7.01 -29.24
C LYS A 310 14.17 6.70 -28.66
N LYS A 311 14.82 7.68 -28.04
CA LYS A 311 15.96 7.45 -27.14
C LYS A 311 15.54 6.48 -26.03
N GLN A 312 16.13 5.28 -26.03
CA GLN A 312 15.87 4.26 -25.01
C GLN A 312 16.76 4.51 -23.80
N CYS A 313 16.15 4.55 -22.60
CA CYS A 313 16.90 4.65 -21.34
C CYS A 313 17.58 3.35 -20.91
N PHE A 314 17.17 2.20 -21.49
CA PHE A 314 17.69 0.89 -21.11
C PHE A 314 17.97 0.06 -22.36
N PRO A 315 19.02 -0.79 -22.34
CA PRO A 315 19.26 -1.72 -23.42
C PRO A 315 18.07 -2.68 -23.57
N PRO A 316 17.74 -3.12 -24.80
CA PRO A 316 16.68 -4.09 -25.03
C PRO A 316 16.95 -5.33 -24.18
N THR A 317 15.91 -5.78 -23.48
CA THR A 317 16.01 -7.04 -22.72
C THR A 317 16.08 -8.15 -23.78
N PRO A 318 17.11 -9.01 -23.81
CA PRO A 318 17.14 -10.09 -24.77
C PRO A 318 15.87 -10.91 -24.57
N LEU A 319 15.05 -10.98 -25.62
CA LEU A 319 14.01 -12.00 -25.73
C LEU A 319 14.76 -13.32 -25.70
N ALA A 320 14.80 -13.96 -24.53
CA ALA A 320 15.28 -15.32 -24.42
C ALA A 320 14.30 -16.16 -25.24
N ALA A 321 14.74 -16.56 -26.43
CA ALA A 321 14.04 -17.51 -27.27
C ALA A 321 13.96 -18.83 -26.52
N TYR A 322 12.79 -19.13 -25.95
CA TYR A 322 12.39 -20.45 -25.44
C TYR A 322 10.89 -20.62 -25.62
#